data_AF-A0A3N3ZQS5-F1
#
_entry.id   AF-A0A3N3ZQS5-F1
#
_cell.length_a   1.000
_cell.length_b   1.000
_cell.length_c   1.000
_cell.angle_alpha   90.00
_cell.angle_beta   90.00
_cell.angle_gamma   90.00
#
_symmetry.space_group_name_H-M   'P 1'
#
loop_
_entity.id
_entity.type
_entity.pdbx_description
1 polymer ?
#
loop_
_entity_poly.entity_id
_entity_poly.type
_entity_poly.pdbx_seq_one_letter_code
_entity_poly.pdbx_strand_id
1 'polypeptide(L)'
;MAQKKTSTQNPSAPDLSDIESMGYEEAREELVRTVAQLEAGGTALEESLALWERGEALANRCEQWLDGARERLEAARERREEAQGEDSSEGAEPVS
;
A
#
# COMPACT_ATOMS: atom_id res chain seq x y z
N MET A 1 29.73 19.51 -6.92
CA MET A 1 28.54 19.74 -7.78
C MET A 1 28.01 18.37 -8.16
N ALA A 2 26.82 18.00 -7.67
CA ALA A 2 26.32 16.63 -7.67
C ALA A 2 25.96 16.13 -9.09
N GLN A 3 26.31 14.88 -9.36
CA GLN A 3 25.96 14.11 -10.56
C GLN A 3 24.44 14.15 -10.78
N LYS A 4 24.00 14.72 -11.91
CA LYS A 4 22.68 14.41 -12.50
C LYS A 4 22.72 12.96 -13.00
N LYS A 5 22.19 12.02 -12.22
CA LYS A 5 21.80 10.69 -12.73
C LYS A 5 20.60 10.88 -13.63
N THR A 6 20.84 11.10 -14.92
CA THR A 6 19.81 10.93 -15.95
C THR A 6 19.48 9.45 -16.02
N SER A 7 18.33 9.06 -15.46
CA SER A 7 17.76 7.73 -15.62
C SER A 7 17.45 7.51 -17.09
N THR A 8 18.06 6.52 -17.70
CA THR A 8 17.75 6.05 -19.06
C THR A 8 16.37 5.40 -19.02
N GLN A 9 15.31 6.16 -19.30
CA GLN A 9 13.98 5.58 -19.50
C GLN A 9 13.90 4.96 -20.89
N ASN A 10 13.52 3.69 -20.92
CA ASN A 10 13.09 2.98 -22.13
C ASN A 10 11.72 3.57 -22.52
N PRO A 11 11.52 4.13 -23.73
CA PRO A 11 10.31 4.90 -24.06
C PRO A 11 9.01 4.08 -24.18
N SER A 12 9.04 2.79 -23.82
CA SER A 12 7.92 1.85 -23.96
C SER A 12 7.33 1.36 -22.64
N ALA A 13 7.98 1.57 -21.49
CA ALA A 13 7.44 1.16 -20.20
C ALA A 13 6.96 2.39 -19.42
N PRO A 14 5.78 2.34 -18.76
CA PRO A 14 5.30 3.43 -17.94
C PRO A 14 6.27 3.71 -16.78
N ASP A 15 6.49 4.99 -16.47
CA ASP A 15 7.16 5.37 -15.23
C ASP A 15 6.16 5.18 -14.07
N LEU A 16 6.53 4.33 -13.12
CA LEU A 16 5.72 3.95 -11.96
C LEU A 16 6.32 4.46 -10.64
N SER A 17 7.42 5.22 -10.71
CA SER A 17 8.17 5.66 -9.53
C SER A 17 7.40 6.67 -8.67
N ASP A 18 6.40 7.35 -9.24
CA ASP A 18 5.49 8.24 -8.51
C ASP A 18 4.62 7.49 -7.49
N ILE A 19 4.16 6.29 -7.85
CA ILE A 19 3.18 5.49 -7.09
C ILE A 19 3.71 5.11 -5.71
N GLU A 20 5.02 4.83 -5.59
CA GLU A 20 5.64 4.47 -4.31
C GLU A 20 5.50 5.55 -3.24
N SER A 21 5.39 6.82 -3.67
CA SER A 21 5.25 7.97 -2.78
C SER A 21 3.80 8.33 -2.43
N MET A 22 2.82 7.76 -3.13
CA MET A 22 1.40 8.11 -2.97
C MET A 22 0.82 7.65 -1.62
N GLY A 23 -0.10 8.45 -1.08
CA GLY A 23 -0.99 8.04 0.01
C GLY A 23 -2.08 7.08 -0.47
N TYR A 24 -2.78 6.42 0.46
CA TYR A 24 -3.84 5.45 0.12
C TYR A 24 -4.97 6.08 -0.73
N GLU A 25 -5.48 7.25 -0.33
CA GLU A 25 -6.60 7.88 -1.03
C GLU A 25 -6.22 8.33 -2.45
N GLU A 26 -5.03 8.89 -2.60
CA GLU A 26 -4.46 9.29 -3.90
C GLU A 26 -4.25 8.08 -4.82
N ALA A 27 -3.60 7.03 -4.31
CA ALA A 27 -3.39 5.80 -5.08
C ALA A 27 -4.71 5.15 -5.50
N ARG A 28 -5.72 5.16 -4.62
CA ARG A 28 -7.06 4.64 -4.92
C ARG A 28 -7.78 5.49 -5.98
N GLU A 29 -7.71 6.81 -5.91
CA GLU A 29 -8.30 7.68 -6.92
C GLU A 29 -7.66 7.48 -8.30
N GLU A 30 -6.33 7.43 -8.35
CA GLU A 30 -5.60 7.15 -9.59
C GLU A 30 -5.98 5.77 -10.14
N LEU A 31 -6.10 4.75 -9.29
CA LEU A 31 -6.52 3.40 -9.70
C LEU A 31 -7.90 3.43 -10.37
N VAL A 32 -8.86 4.12 -9.76
CA VAL A 32 -10.21 4.27 -10.32
C VAL A 32 -10.16 4.97 -11.69
N ARG A 33 -9.33 6.00 -11.85
CA ARG A 33 -9.16 6.70 -13.13
C ARG A 33 -8.54 5.79 -14.19
N THR A 34 -7.52 5.00 -13.83
CA THR A 34 -6.86 4.05 -14.73
C THR A 34 -7.81 2.95 -15.18
N VAL A 35 -8.59 2.37 -14.26
CA VAL A 35 -9.61 1.36 -14.59
C VAL A 35 -10.68 1.96 -15.52
N ALA A 36 -11.16 3.16 -15.24
CA ALA A 36 -12.15 3.82 -16.10
C ALA A 36 -11.63 4.05 -17.53
N GLN A 37 -10.33 4.36 -17.70
CA GLN A 37 -9.71 4.48 -19.02
C GLN A 37 -9.62 3.13 -19.74
N LEU A 38 -9.24 2.07 -19.04
CA LEU A 38 -9.21 0.71 -19.59
C LEU A 38 -10.61 0.24 -20.04
N GLU A 39 -11.64 0.52 -19.23
CA GLU A 39 -13.02 0.15 -19.51
C GLU A 39 -13.64 0.95 -20.68
N ALA A 40 -13.26 2.22 -20.83
CA ALA A 40 -13.67 3.03 -21.97
C ALA A 40 -13.15 2.44 -23.31
N GLY A 41 -12.00 1.79 -23.27
CA GLY A 41 -11.33 1.23 -24.45
C GLY A 41 -10.97 2.33 -25.47
N GLY A 42 -10.73 1.91 -26.72
CA GLY A 42 -10.39 2.84 -27.81
C GLY A 42 -8.94 3.33 -27.80
N THR A 43 -8.12 2.83 -26.88
CA THR A 43 -6.67 3.04 -26.79
C THR A 43 -5.91 2.00 -27.60
N ALA A 44 -4.67 2.32 -28.00
CA ALA A 44 -3.79 1.34 -28.65
C ALA A 44 -3.44 0.19 -27.69
N LEU A 45 -2.95 -0.94 -28.22
CA LEU A 45 -2.56 -2.10 -27.40
C LEU A 45 -1.46 -1.72 -26.40
N GLU A 46 -0.43 -1.02 -26.87
CA GLU A 46 0.69 -0.58 -26.05
C GLU A 46 0.25 0.36 -24.91
N GLU A 47 -0.70 1.25 -25.20
CA GLU A 47 -1.29 2.15 -24.21
C GLU A 47 -2.15 1.38 -23.19
N SER A 48 -2.92 0.40 -23.66
CA SER A 48 -3.73 -0.48 -22.82
C SER A 48 -2.84 -1.32 -21.87
N LEU A 49 -1.68 -1.77 -22.35
CA LEU A 49 -0.70 -2.48 -21.52
C LEU A 49 -0.09 -1.54 -20.48
N ALA A 50 0.30 -0.32 -20.85
CA ALA A 50 0.83 0.66 -19.90
C ALA A 50 -0.20 1.04 -18.82
N LEU A 51 -1.47 1.20 -19.19
CA LEU A 51 -2.56 1.43 -18.24
C LEU A 51 -2.76 0.24 -17.31
N TRP A 52 -2.70 -0.99 -17.81
CA TRP A 52 -2.78 -2.19 -16.99
C TRP A 52 -1.62 -2.28 -15.98
N GLU A 53 -0.38 -2.10 -16.43
CA GLU A 53 0.80 -2.11 -15.55
C GLU A 53 0.73 -1.03 -14.46
N ARG A 54 0.25 0.18 -14.82
CA ARG A 54 0.00 1.24 -13.85
C ARG A 54 -1.10 0.85 -12.85
N GLY A 55 -2.19 0.25 -13.33
CA GLY A 55 -3.28 -0.25 -12.49
C GLY A 55 -2.81 -1.28 -11.46
N GLU A 56 -1.99 -2.25 -11.87
CA GLU A 56 -1.41 -3.27 -10.99
C GLU A 56 -0.52 -2.62 -9.92
N ALA A 57 0.33 -1.67 -10.30
CA ALA A 57 1.19 -0.96 -9.36
C ALA A 57 0.39 -0.15 -8.32
N LEU A 58 -0.68 0.53 -8.74
CA LEU A 58 -1.57 1.27 -7.85
C LEU A 58 -2.34 0.35 -6.89
N ALA A 59 -2.82 -0.80 -7.38
CA ALA A 59 -3.47 -1.81 -6.54
C ALA A 59 -2.51 -2.35 -5.47
N ASN A 60 -1.29 -2.74 -5.86
CA ASN A 60 -0.25 -3.17 -4.93
C ASN A 60 0.08 -2.10 -3.87
N ARG A 61 0.09 -0.83 -4.24
CA ARG A 61 0.29 0.27 -3.29
C ARG A 61 -0.85 0.39 -2.28
N CYS A 62 -2.09 0.25 -2.74
CA CYS A 62 -3.27 0.24 -1.87
C CYS A 62 -3.22 -0.93 -0.87
N GLU A 63 -2.85 -2.13 -1.33
CA GLU A 63 -2.72 -3.31 -0.48
C GLU A 63 -1.68 -3.12 0.62
N GLN A 64 -0.49 -2.60 0.28
CA GLN A 64 0.56 -2.30 1.27
C GLN A 64 0.08 -1.35 2.39
N TRP A 65 -0.73 -0.35 2.04
CA TRP A 65 -1.32 0.56 3.03
C TRP A 65 -2.30 -0.16 3.97
N LEU A 66 -3.16 -1.02 3.41
CA LEU A 66 -4.16 -1.77 4.16
C LEU A 66 -3.51 -2.83 5.06
N ASP A 67 -2.49 -3.52 4.57
CA ASP A 67 -1.72 -4.50 5.34
C ASP A 67 -1.01 -3.84 6.52
N GLY A 68 -0.30 -2.74 6.28
CA GLY A 68 0.33 -1.98 7.36
C GLY A 68 -0.68 -1.45 8.39
N ALA A 69 -1.90 -1.10 7.96
CA ALA A 69 -2.96 -0.69 8.89
C ALA A 69 -3.47 -1.87 9.74
N ARG A 70 -3.62 -3.05 9.13
CA ARG A 70 -4.01 -4.29 9.82
C ARG A 70 -2.98 -4.72 10.85
N GLU A 71 -1.69 -4.69 10.51
CA GLU A 71 -0.60 -5.03 11.44
C GLU A 71 -0.58 -4.09 12.65
N ARG A 72 -0.75 -2.78 12.44
CA ARG A 72 -0.83 -1.80 13.54
C ARG A 72 -2.02 -2.06 14.46
N LEU A 73 -3.16 -2.46 13.90
CA LEU A 73 -4.35 -2.79 14.67
C LEU A 73 -4.11 -4.05 15.52
N GLU A 74 -3.52 -5.08 14.94
CA GLU A 74 -3.25 -6.33 15.65
C GLU A 74 -2.26 -6.12 16.79
N ALA A 75 -1.15 -5.44 16.53
CA ALA A 75 -0.19 -5.10 17.58
C ALA A 75 -0.80 -4.23 18.70
N ALA A 76 -1.80 -3.39 18.38
CA ALA A 76 -2.51 -2.62 19.41
C ALA A 76 -3.46 -3.48 20.26
N ARG A 77 -4.02 -4.55 19.69
CA ARG A 77 -4.85 -5.53 20.42
C ARG A 77 -4.01 -6.38 21.36
N GLU A 78 -2.90 -6.93 20.87
CA GLU A 78 -1.97 -7.73 21.67
C GLU A 78 -1.47 -6.97 22.90
N ARG A 79 -0.98 -5.73 22.71
CA ARG A 79 -0.55 -4.86 23.81
C ARG A 79 -1.66 -4.58 24.84
N ARG A 80 -2.91 -4.50 24.39
CA ARG A 80 -4.06 -4.29 25.27
C ARG A 80 -4.37 -5.54 26.09
N GLU A 81 -4.21 -6.72 25.52
CA GLU A 81 -4.42 -8.01 26.18
C GLU A 81 -3.32 -8.29 27.22
N GLU A 82 -2.06 -8.03 26.88
CA GLU A 82 -0.93 -8.11 27.82
C GLU A 82 -1.16 -7.23 29.05
N ALA A 83 -1.54 -5.96 28.85
CA ALA A 83 -1.83 -5.02 29.94
C ALA A 83 -3.02 -5.44 30.83
N GLN A 84 -3.93 -6.29 30.35
CA GLN A 84 -5.05 -6.82 31.13
C GLN A 84 -4.72 -8.13 31.85
N GLY A 85 -3.77 -8.92 31.33
CA GLY A 85 -3.31 -10.16 31.96
C GLY A 85 -2.45 -9.93 33.20
N GLU A 86 -1.70 -8.83 33.25
CA GLU A 86 -0.82 -8.50 34.38
C GLU A 86 -1.59 -8.08 35.65
N ASP A 87 -2.74 -7.40 35.49
CA ASP A 87 -3.62 -6.97 36.60
C ASP A 87 -4.31 -8.15 37.33
N SER A 88 -4.43 -9.31 36.66
CA SER A 88 -5.13 -10.48 37.21
C SER A 88 -4.24 -11.44 38.01
N SER A 89 -2.92 -11.19 38.13
CA SER A 89 -1.97 -12.13 38.75
C SER A 89 -1.57 -11.82 40.21
N GLU A 90 -1.86 -10.63 40.74
CA GLU A 90 -1.43 -10.18 42.09
C GLU A 90 -2.46 -10.48 43.22
N GLY A 91 -3.36 -11.46 43.01
CA GLY A 91 -4.47 -11.75 43.95
C GLY A 91 -4.48 -13.13 44.61
N ALA A 92 -3.50 -14.01 44.34
CA ALA A 92 -3.47 -15.35 44.93
C ALA A 92 -2.74 -15.34 46.28
N GLU A 93 -3.46 -15.06 47.37
CA GLU A 93 -2.93 -15.23 48.72
C GLU A 93 -2.60 -16.70 49.01
N PRO A 94 -1.45 -17.02 49.63
CA PRO A 94 -1.12 -18.38 50.02
C PRO A 94 -1.95 -18.77 51.25
N VAL A 95 -3.01 -19.55 51.04
CA VAL A 95 -3.71 -20.20 52.15
C VAL A 95 -2.80 -21.26 52.78
N SER A 96 -2.46 -21.07 54.05
CA SER A 96 -1.76 -22.03 54.91
C SER A 96 -2.64 -23.20 55.31
#